data_AF-A0AAU1DBK8-F1
#
_entry.id   AF-A0AAU1DBK8-F1
#
_cell.length_a   1.000
_cell.length_b   1.000
_cell.length_c   1.000
_cell.angle_alpha   90.00
_cell.angle_beta   90.00
_cell.angle_gamma   90.00
#
_symmetry.space_group_name_H-M   'P 1'
#
loop_
_entity.id
_entity.type
_entity.pdbx_description
1 polymer ?
#
loop_
_entity_poly.entity_id
_entity_poly.type
_entity_poly.pdbx_seq_one_letter_code
_entity_poly.pdbx_strand_id
1 'polypeptide(L)'
;MTASAELSLWRHRDFRLYCTGQAADVLGSSLSSVAIPLVAVVSLHATTWEAAVLAAVQKTPPLLFSLPAGAWCDRVRKRPLMMATSLICAAAMASIPLAASYSRLTLLQLWVAAFVVGSCHVVGMAASLSYIPQLLPSHRLMEANAKLASANTLADIGGPALAGALIGVIGAARAVAADAVS
;
A
#
# COMPACT_ATOMS: atom_id res chain seq x y z
N MET A 1 42.75 -17.60 4.69
CA MET A 1 41.80 -18.58 4.13
C MET A 1 40.49 -17.87 3.81
N THR A 2 40.40 -17.46 2.54
CA THR A 2 39.23 -17.14 1.71
C THR A 2 37.95 -16.59 2.35
N ALA A 3 37.87 -15.25 2.34
CA ALA A 3 36.64 -14.46 2.21
C ALA A 3 35.84 -14.93 0.98
N SER A 4 35.10 -16.02 1.16
CA SER A 4 34.36 -16.70 0.11
C SER A 4 32.88 -16.38 0.26
N ALA A 5 32.43 -15.47 -0.61
CA ALA A 5 31.04 -15.31 -1.02
C ALA A 5 30.10 -14.64 0.01
N GLU A 6 30.36 -13.35 0.24
CA GLU A 6 29.36 -12.28 0.37
C GLU A 6 28.33 -12.36 -0.79
N LEU A 7 27.50 -13.41 -0.81
CA LEU A 7 26.39 -13.52 -1.76
C LEU A 7 25.32 -12.54 -1.29
N SER A 8 25.46 -11.33 -1.84
CA SER A 8 24.52 -10.23 -1.78
C SER A 8 23.07 -10.74 -1.81
N LEU A 9 22.27 -10.33 -0.82
CA LEU A 9 20.83 -10.62 -0.72
C LEU A 9 20.07 -10.38 -2.04
N TRP A 10 20.60 -9.48 -2.87
CA TRP A 10 20.11 -9.12 -4.21
C TRP A 10 20.26 -10.23 -5.27
N ARG A 11 20.99 -11.32 -5.00
CA ARG A 11 21.04 -12.46 -5.93
C ARG A 11 19.83 -13.39 -5.82
N HIS A 12 19.09 -13.34 -4.72
CA HIS A 12 17.86 -14.13 -4.58
C HIS A 12 16.71 -13.46 -5.33
N ARG A 13 16.26 -14.13 -6.41
CA ARG A 13 15.17 -13.66 -7.28
C ARG A 13 13.90 -13.35 -6.50
N ASP A 14 13.56 -14.19 -5.52
CA ASP A 14 12.36 -14.02 -4.70
C ASP A 14 12.46 -12.80 -3.77
N PHE A 15 13.64 -12.53 -3.22
CA PHE A 15 13.89 -11.34 -2.40
C PHE A 15 13.80 -10.05 -3.22
N ARG A 16 14.35 -10.06 -4.45
CA ARG A 16 14.22 -8.91 -5.37
C ARG A 16 12.77 -8.66 -5.77
N LEU A 17 12.03 -9.70 -6.14
CA LEU A 17 10.61 -9.60 -6.50
C LEU A 17 9.77 -9.08 -5.33
N TYR A 18 10.08 -9.53 -4.11
CA TYR A 18 9.44 -9.02 -2.90
C TYR A 18 9.77 -7.54 -2.67
N CYS A 19 11.03 -7.13 -2.77
CA CYS A 19 11.41 -5.72 -2.60
C CYS A 19 10.76 -4.81 -3.65
N THR A 20 10.65 -5.23 -4.91
CA THR A 20 9.98 -4.42 -5.94
C THR A 20 8.47 -4.35 -5.71
N GLY A 21 7.83 -5.46 -5.35
CA GLY A 21 6.39 -5.47 -5.05
C GLY A 21 6.06 -4.64 -3.82
N GLN A 22 6.89 -4.72 -2.79
CA GLN A 22 6.71 -3.91 -1.59
C GLN A 22 6.95 -2.43 -1.86
N ALA A 23 7.94 -2.07 -2.68
CA ALA A 23 8.13 -0.67 -3.07
C ALA A 23 6.90 -0.12 -3.82
N ALA A 24 6.29 -0.92 -4.70
CA ALA A 24 5.06 -0.56 -5.39
C ALA A 24 3.87 -0.42 -4.42
N ASP A 25 3.65 -1.37 -3.52
CA ASP A 25 2.59 -1.33 -2.50
C ASP A 25 2.70 -0.10 -1.61
N VAL A 26 3.93 0.24 -1.22
CA VAL A 26 4.22 1.40 -0.38
C VAL A 26 3.93 2.69 -1.15
N LEU A 27 4.36 2.81 -2.40
CA LEU A 27 4.07 3.97 -3.24
C LEU A 27 2.55 4.13 -3.50
N GLY A 28 1.85 3.05 -3.81
CA GLY A 28 0.40 3.05 -4.01
C GLY A 28 -0.36 3.42 -2.74
N SER A 29 0.13 3.00 -1.58
CA SER A 29 -0.42 3.39 -0.27
C SER A 29 -0.23 4.89 -0.01
N SER A 30 0.95 5.44 -0.28
CA SER A 30 1.21 6.89 -0.18
C SER A 30 0.37 7.70 -1.17
N LEU A 31 0.18 7.20 -2.38
CA LEU A 31 -0.68 7.83 -3.37
C LEU A 31 -2.14 7.85 -2.88
N SER A 32 -2.64 6.73 -2.38
CA SER A 32 -4.00 6.60 -1.86
C SER A 32 -4.26 7.51 -0.66
N SER A 33 -3.29 7.62 0.26
CA SER A 33 -3.43 8.44 1.47
C SER A 33 -3.53 9.94 1.17
N VAL A 34 -2.96 10.40 0.05
CA VAL A 34 -3.04 11.79 -0.42
C VAL A 34 -4.22 12.00 -1.38
N ALA A 35 -4.41 11.10 -2.34
CA ALA A 35 -5.40 11.23 -3.39
C ALA A 35 -6.83 11.18 -2.85
N ILE A 36 -7.13 10.26 -1.93
CA ILE A 36 -8.49 10.08 -1.41
C ILE A 36 -9.00 11.34 -0.69
N PRO A 37 -8.27 11.93 0.30
CA PRO A 37 -8.71 13.17 0.94
C PRO A 37 -8.78 14.35 -0.04
N LEU A 38 -7.82 14.43 -0.97
CA LEU A 38 -7.79 15.51 -1.96
C LEU A 38 -9.02 15.47 -2.88
N VAL A 39 -9.40 14.28 -3.37
CA VAL A 39 -10.60 14.10 -4.18
C VAL A 39 -11.87 14.41 -3.38
N ALA A 40 -11.94 14.01 -2.11
CA ALA A 40 -13.07 14.34 -1.25
C ALA A 40 -13.28 15.86 -1.13
N VAL A 41 -12.21 16.62 -0.90
CA VAL A 41 -12.30 18.08 -0.74
C VAL A 41 -12.50 18.80 -2.08
N VAL A 42 -11.71 18.47 -3.10
CA VAL A 42 -11.67 19.22 -4.36
C VAL A 42 -12.82 18.84 -5.29
N SER A 43 -13.15 17.56 -5.40
CA SER A 43 -14.18 17.10 -6.36
C SER A 43 -15.57 17.04 -5.73
N LEU A 44 -15.67 16.67 -4.45
CA LEU A 44 -16.95 16.47 -3.78
C LEU A 44 -17.30 17.58 -2.79
N HIS A 45 -16.43 18.58 -2.60
CA HIS A 45 -16.65 19.69 -1.66
C HIS A 45 -17.01 19.19 -0.26
N ALA A 46 -16.33 18.12 0.19
CA ALA A 46 -16.60 17.46 1.46
C ALA A 46 -16.55 18.47 2.62
N THR A 47 -17.58 18.43 3.45
CA THR A 47 -17.64 19.20 4.69
C THR A 47 -16.57 18.73 5.69
N THR A 48 -16.25 19.57 6.68
CA THR A 48 -15.30 19.22 7.76
C THR A 48 -15.69 17.92 8.48
N TRP A 49 -17.00 17.68 8.65
CA TRP A 49 -17.52 16.45 9.24
C TRP A 49 -17.24 15.23 8.36
N GLU A 50 -17.51 15.30 7.06
CA GLU A 50 -17.28 14.18 6.13
C GLU A 50 -15.79 13.85 5.96
N ALA A 51 -14.92 14.86 6.01
CA ALA A 51 -13.47 14.68 6.03
C ALA A 51 -13.02 13.99 7.33
N ALA A 52 -13.60 14.35 8.48
CA ALA A 52 -13.33 13.69 9.76
C ALA A 52 -13.79 12.22 9.75
N VAL A 53 -14.97 11.94 9.20
CA VAL A 53 -15.47 10.57 9.00
C VAL A 53 -14.54 9.78 8.09
N LEU A 54 -14.12 10.35 6.96
CA LEU A 54 -13.16 9.70 6.05
C LEU A 54 -11.85 9.34 6.75
N ALA A 55 -11.30 10.26 7.55
CA ALA A 55 -10.09 10.01 8.34
C ALA A 55 -10.29 8.88 9.36
N ALA A 56 -11.44 8.85 10.05
CA ALA A 56 -11.80 7.77 10.97
C ALA A 56 -11.92 6.42 10.23
N VAL A 57 -12.57 6.40 9.07
CA VAL A 57 -12.70 5.19 8.23
C VAL A 57 -11.34 4.68 7.78
N GLN A 58 -10.39 5.54 7.42
CA GLN A 58 -9.01 5.10 7.09
C GLN A 58 -8.27 4.47 8.27
N LYS A 59 -8.54 4.94 9.50
CA LYS A 59 -7.90 4.43 10.73
C LYS A 59 -8.60 3.22 11.34
N THR A 60 -9.80 2.90 10.88
CA THR A 60 -10.62 1.79 11.41
C THR A 60 -10.06 0.40 11.07
N PRO A 61 -9.64 0.09 9.82
CA PRO A 61 -9.14 -1.22 9.48
C PRO A 61 -7.93 -1.68 10.31
N PRO A 62 -6.90 -0.85 10.58
CA PRO A 62 -5.81 -1.26 11.48
C PRO A 62 -6.28 -1.62 12.88
N LEU A 63 -7.26 -0.91 13.42
CA LEU A 63 -7.81 -1.18 14.75
C LEU A 63 -8.60 -2.50 14.79
N LEU A 64 -9.39 -2.78 13.76
CA LEU A 64 -10.22 -3.98 13.70
C LEU A 64 -9.44 -5.23 13.26
N PHE A 65 -8.50 -5.07 12.33
CA PHE A 65 -7.88 -6.19 11.63
C PHE A 65 -6.44 -6.49 12.05
N SER A 66 -5.77 -5.65 12.84
CA SER A 66 -4.37 -5.90 13.24
C SER A 66 -4.14 -7.26 13.91
N LEU A 67 -4.98 -7.62 14.88
CA LEU A 67 -4.95 -8.91 15.58
C LEU A 67 -5.36 -10.11 14.69
N PRO A 68 -6.55 -10.11 14.06
CA PRO A 68 -6.99 -11.26 13.27
C PRO A 68 -6.20 -11.43 11.97
N ALA A 69 -5.67 -10.36 11.37
CA ALA A 69 -4.83 -10.46 10.17
C ALA A 69 -3.55 -11.26 10.46
N GLY A 70 -2.92 -11.07 11.63
CA GLY A 70 -1.75 -11.87 12.03
C GLY A 70 -2.08 -13.36 12.11
N ALA A 71 -3.12 -13.72 12.87
CA ALA A 71 -3.54 -15.11 13.04
C ALA A 71 -4.01 -15.77 11.72
N TRP A 72 -4.63 -15.00 10.84
CA TRP A 72 -5.03 -15.48 9.52
C TRP A 72 -3.81 -15.70 8.62
N CYS A 73 -2.90 -14.72 8.54
CA CYS A 73 -1.69 -14.77 7.71
C CYS A 73 -0.79 -15.99 8.02
N ASP A 74 -0.82 -16.49 9.25
CA ASP A 74 -0.07 -17.68 9.64
C ASP A 74 -0.62 -18.98 9.02
N ARG A 75 -1.90 -19.00 8.62
CA ARG A 75 -2.60 -20.19 8.09
C ARG A 75 -2.71 -20.22 6.56
N VAL A 76 -2.46 -19.10 5.87
CA VAL A 76 -2.64 -18.98 4.42
C VAL A 76 -1.32 -18.82 3.66
N ARG A 77 -1.36 -19.11 2.35
CA ARG A 77 -0.23 -18.88 1.46
C ARG A 77 -0.02 -17.37 1.29
N LYS A 78 1.16 -16.88 1.67
CA LYS A 78 1.47 -15.44 1.78
C LYS A 78 1.57 -14.74 0.41
N ARG A 79 2.19 -15.39 -0.57
CA ARG A 79 2.39 -14.82 -1.91
C ARG A 79 1.08 -14.54 -2.67
N PRO A 80 0.11 -15.48 -2.75
CA PRO A 80 -1.21 -15.19 -3.32
C PRO A 80 -1.98 -14.12 -2.55
N LEU A 81 -1.83 -14.08 -1.23
CA LEU A 81 -2.51 -13.09 -0.39
C LEU A 81 -2.01 -11.67 -0.69
N MET A 82 -0.69 -11.48 -0.76
CA MET A 82 -0.09 -10.19 -1.14
C MET A 82 -0.53 -9.74 -2.53
N MET A 83 -0.53 -10.64 -3.51
CA MET A 83 -0.99 -10.32 -4.87
C MET A 83 -2.48 -9.93 -4.89
N ALA A 84 -3.32 -10.66 -4.13
CA ALA A 84 -4.75 -10.35 -4.04
C ALA A 84 -4.98 -8.97 -3.40
N THR A 85 -4.25 -8.63 -2.32
CA THR A 85 -4.39 -7.31 -1.67
C THR A 85 -3.96 -6.18 -2.60
N SER A 86 -2.85 -6.34 -3.35
CA SER A 86 -2.41 -5.32 -4.30
C SER A 86 -3.43 -5.14 -5.44
N LEU A 87 -3.98 -6.23 -5.99
CA LEU A 87 -5.01 -6.18 -7.03
C LEU A 87 -6.31 -5.54 -6.54
N ILE A 88 -6.74 -5.84 -5.31
CA ILE A 88 -7.94 -5.24 -4.71
C ILE A 88 -7.74 -3.73 -4.48
N CYS A 89 -6.57 -3.33 -3.97
CA CYS A 89 -6.20 -1.92 -3.83
C CYS A 89 -6.22 -1.20 -5.18
N ALA A 90 -5.56 -1.76 -6.19
CA ALA A 90 -5.50 -1.18 -7.52
C ALA A 90 -6.90 -1.04 -8.13
N ALA A 91 -7.76 -2.05 -7.99
CA ALA A 91 -9.15 -2.00 -8.45
C ALA A 91 -9.97 -0.93 -7.70
N ALA A 92 -9.81 -0.82 -6.38
CA ALA A 92 -10.48 0.19 -5.57
C ALA A 92 -10.06 1.60 -5.97
N MET A 93 -8.76 1.83 -6.20
CA MET A 93 -8.23 3.12 -6.66
C MET A 93 -8.64 3.44 -8.09
N ALA A 94 -8.64 2.46 -9.01
CA ALA A 94 -9.12 2.61 -10.38
C ALA A 94 -10.62 2.96 -10.45
N SER A 95 -11.43 2.52 -9.48
CA SER A 95 -12.86 2.84 -9.45
C SER A 95 -13.15 4.33 -9.27
N ILE A 96 -12.28 5.10 -8.61
CA ILE A 96 -12.47 6.52 -8.30
C ILE A 96 -12.48 7.39 -9.57
N PRO A 97 -11.42 7.41 -10.42
CA PRO A 97 -11.43 8.19 -11.64
C PRO A 97 -12.45 7.69 -12.67
N LEU A 98 -12.74 6.38 -12.69
CA LEU A 98 -13.81 5.83 -13.51
C LEU A 98 -15.17 6.40 -13.09
N ALA A 99 -15.49 6.42 -11.79
CA ALA A 99 -16.73 7.03 -11.33
C ALA A 99 -16.77 8.54 -11.54
N ALA A 100 -15.61 9.21 -11.42
CA ALA A 100 -15.48 10.64 -11.70
C ALA A 100 -15.75 10.98 -13.17
N SER A 101 -15.28 10.16 -14.12
CA SER A 101 -15.50 10.40 -15.56
C SER A 101 -16.96 10.24 -15.99
N TYR A 102 -17.74 9.42 -15.28
CA TYR A 102 -19.20 9.32 -15.46
C TYR A 102 -20.00 10.30 -14.60
N SER A 103 -19.36 11.23 -13.87
CA SER A 103 -20.00 12.15 -12.92
C SER A 103 -20.88 11.46 -11.87
N ARG A 104 -20.54 10.21 -11.52
CA ARG A 104 -21.25 9.39 -10.51
C ARG A 104 -20.43 9.19 -9.23
N LEU A 105 -19.34 9.95 -9.08
CA LEU A 105 -18.49 9.86 -7.90
C LEU A 105 -19.30 10.28 -6.66
N THR A 106 -19.25 9.46 -5.61
CA THR A 106 -19.93 9.74 -4.34
C THR A 106 -18.96 9.63 -3.17
N LEU A 107 -19.27 10.33 -2.07
CA LEU A 107 -18.51 10.22 -0.82
C LEU A 107 -18.52 8.80 -0.26
N LEU A 108 -19.64 8.08 -0.41
CA LEU A 108 -19.76 6.70 0.04
C LEU A 108 -18.76 5.78 -0.68
N GLN A 109 -18.56 5.98 -2.00
CA GLN A 109 -17.53 5.24 -2.73
C GLN A 109 -16.13 5.55 -2.22
N LEU A 110 -15.80 6.80 -1.89
CA LEU A 110 -14.51 7.15 -1.31
C LEU A 110 -14.31 6.51 0.07
N TRP A 111 -15.32 6.50 0.93
CA TRP A 111 -15.25 5.82 2.22
C TRP A 111 -15.02 4.33 2.08
N VAL A 112 -15.75 3.67 1.17
CA VAL A 112 -15.56 2.24 0.88
C VAL A 112 -14.16 1.96 0.33
N ALA A 113 -13.69 2.76 -0.64
CA ALA A 113 -12.35 2.61 -1.20
C ALA A 113 -11.26 2.81 -0.14
N ALA A 114 -11.41 3.83 0.72
CA ALA A 114 -10.50 4.09 1.83
C ALA A 114 -10.44 2.93 2.83
N PHE A 115 -11.61 2.36 3.17
CA PHE A 115 -11.71 1.21 4.06
C PHE A 115 -11.05 -0.04 3.47
N VAL A 116 -11.29 -0.30 2.18
CA VAL A 116 -10.71 -1.43 1.45
C VAL A 116 -9.18 -1.31 1.38
N VAL A 117 -8.67 -0.14 1.01
CA VAL A 117 -7.21 0.09 0.96
C VAL A 117 -6.59 -0.06 2.35
N GLY A 118 -7.19 0.53 3.38
CA GLY A 118 -6.72 0.37 4.75
C GLY A 118 -6.73 -1.11 5.20
N SER A 119 -7.75 -1.89 4.81
CA SER A 119 -7.83 -3.32 5.14
C SER A 119 -6.74 -4.13 4.44
N CYS A 120 -6.53 -3.88 3.15
CA CYS A 120 -5.47 -4.52 2.36
C CYS A 120 -4.08 -4.20 2.92
N HIS A 121 -3.85 -2.96 3.33
CA HIS A 121 -2.59 -2.53 3.94
C HIS A 121 -2.27 -3.31 5.22
N VAL A 122 -3.26 -3.50 6.10
CA VAL A 122 -3.09 -4.26 7.35
C VAL A 122 -2.75 -5.72 7.08
N VAL A 123 -3.44 -6.33 6.11
CA VAL A 123 -3.18 -7.72 5.70
C VAL A 123 -1.80 -7.85 5.05
N GLY A 124 -1.43 -6.93 4.15
CA GLY A 124 -0.12 -6.91 3.51
C GLY A 124 1.04 -6.74 4.50
N MET A 125 0.86 -5.87 5.50
CA MET A 125 1.83 -5.70 6.59
C MET A 125 1.98 -6.96 7.44
N ALA A 126 0.86 -7.59 7.83
CA ALA A 126 0.88 -8.86 8.56
C ALA A 126 1.54 -9.99 7.75
N ALA A 127 1.25 -10.08 6.45
CA ALA A 127 1.86 -11.06 5.56
C ALA A 127 3.37 -10.85 5.43
N SER A 128 3.81 -9.60 5.34
CA SER A 128 5.23 -9.21 5.24
C SER A 128 6.02 -9.68 6.46
N LEU A 129 5.52 -9.42 7.67
CA LEU A 129 6.16 -9.83 8.94
C LEU A 129 6.37 -11.34 9.03
N SER A 130 5.42 -12.15 8.55
CA SER A 130 5.53 -13.61 8.55
C SER A 130 6.29 -14.17 7.33
N TYR A 131 6.47 -13.41 6.25
CA TYR A 131 7.14 -13.90 5.02
C TYR A 131 8.65 -13.76 5.06
N ILE A 132 9.18 -12.65 5.59
CA ILE A 132 10.62 -12.38 5.67
C ILE A 132 11.40 -13.45 6.45
N PRO A 133 10.92 -13.97 7.60
CA PRO A 133 11.58 -15.05 8.33
C PRO A 133 11.63 -16.38 7.59
N GLN A 134 10.78 -16.58 6.58
CA GLN A 134 10.78 -17.79 5.73
C GLN A 134 11.76 -17.69 4.56
N LEU A 135 12.11 -16.46 4.16
CA LEU A 135 13.01 -16.17 3.05
C LEU A 135 14.47 -16.08 3.47
N LEU A 136 14.75 -15.67 4.71
CA LEU A 136 16.09 -15.34 5.16
C LEU A 136 16.48 -16.10 6.43
N PRO A 137 17.74 -16.55 6.54
CA PRO A 137 18.26 -17.13 7.78
C PRO A 137 18.25 -16.09 8.92
N SER A 138 18.08 -16.57 10.15
CA SER A 138 17.81 -15.76 11.36
C SER A 138 18.82 -14.63 11.59
N HIS A 139 20.10 -14.84 11.24
CA HIS A 139 21.16 -13.85 11.38
C HIS A 139 21.01 -12.61 10.48
N ARG A 140 20.20 -12.69 9.41
CA ARG A 140 19.94 -11.57 8.47
C ARG A 140 18.62 -10.86 8.72
N LEU A 141 17.80 -11.33 9.66
CA LEU A 141 16.47 -10.76 9.91
C LEU A 141 16.54 -9.33 10.48
N MET A 142 17.53 -9.06 11.33
CA MET A 142 17.77 -7.71 11.85
C MET A 142 18.09 -6.72 10.71
N GLU A 143 18.98 -7.11 9.80
CA GLU A 143 19.39 -6.29 8.66
C GLU A 143 18.23 -6.09 7.67
N ALA A 144 17.45 -7.15 7.42
CA ALA A 144 16.26 -7.08 6.57
C ALA A 144 15.21 -6.13 7.17
N ASN A 145 14.87 -6.28 8.46
CA ASN A 145 13.91 -5.41 9.13
C ASN A 145 14.38 -3.95 9.16
N ALA A 146 15.68 -3.70 9.38
CA ALA A 146 16.23 -2.35 9.33
C ALA A 146 16.08 -1.71 7.94
N LYS A 147 16.33 -2.47 6.87
CA LYS A 147 16.14 -2.02 5.47
C LYS A 147 14.68 -1.77 5.11
N LEU A 148 13.78 -2.60 5.62
CA LEU A 148 12.34 -2.46 5.39
C LEU A 148 11.78 -1.24 6.13
N ALA A 149 12.20 -1.06 7.39
CA ALA A 149 11.84 0.11 8.17
C ALA A 149 12.37 1.40 7.51
N SER A 150 13.62 1.39 7.02
CA SER A 150 14.16 2.57 6.33
C SER A 150 13.45 2.85 5.01
N ALA A 151 13.09 1.82 4.23
CA ALA A 151 12.31 1.97 3.00
C ALA A 151 10.91 2.55 3.28
N ASN A 152 10.23 2.06 4.32
CA ASN A 152 8.94 2.60 4.74
C ASN A 152 9.05 4.05 5.18
N THR A 153 10.03 4.40 6.03
CA THR A 153 10.23 5.79 6.46
C THR A 153 10.55 6.70 5.28
N LEU A 154 11.38 6.25 4.34
CA LEU A 154 11.68 7.00 3.11
C LEU A 154 10.42 7.24 2.27
N ALA A 155 9.53 6.27 2.21
CA ALA A 155 8.28 6.43 1.50
C ALA A 155 7.20 7.19 2.28
N ASP A 156 7.20 7.17 3.60
CA ASP A 156 6.31 8.01 4.40
C ASP A 156 6.70 9.50 4.25
N ILE A 157 7.99 9.78 4.09
CA ILE A 157 8.50 11.13 3.86
C ILE A 157 8.36 11.54 2.39
N GLY A 158 8.86 10.71 1.47
CA GLY A 158 8.95 11.02 0.05
C GLY A 158 7.69 10.69 -0.75
N GLY A 159 6.92 9.70 -0.31
CA GLY A 159 5.72 9.21 -0.97
C GLY A 159 4.64 10.27 -1.12
N PRO A 160 4.27 11.04 -0.08
CA PRO A 160 3.30 12.12 -0.22
C PRO A 160 3.75 13.22 -1.20
N ALA A 161 5.04 13.57 -1.19
CA ALA A 161 5.61 14.56 -2.11
C ALA A 161 5.61 14.06 -3.56
N LEU A 162 6.03 12.80 -3.77
CA LEU A 162 6.00 12.14 -5.09
C LEU A 162 4.56 11.97 -5.58
N ALA A 163 3.64 11.54 -4.72
CA ALA A 163 2.22 11.40 -5.02
C ALA A 163 1.60 12.75 -5.43
N GLY A 164 1.87 13.82 -4.67
CA GLY A 164 1.42 15.17 -5.01
C GLY A 164 1.97 15.66 -6.36
N ALA A 165 3.26 15.42 -6.63
CA ALA A 165 3.88 15.74 -7.92
C ALA A 165 3.29 14.91 -9.07
N LEU A 166 3.07 13.61 -8.88
CA LEU A 166 2.45 12.71 -9.85
C LEU A 166 1.01 13.15 -10.18
N ILE A 167 0.20 13.46 -9.16
CA ILE A 167 -1.16 13.97 -9.33
C ILE A 167 -1.14 15.32 -10.07
N GLY A 168 -0.19 16.21 -9.72
CA GLY A 168 -0.06 17.54 -10.32
C GLY A 168 0.43 17.53 -11.78
N VAL A 169 1.32 16.60 -12.15
CA VAL A 169 1.89 16.51 -13.51
C VAL A 169 0.98 15.75 -14.47
N ILE A 170 0.31 14.69 -13.98
CA ILE A 170 -0.40 13.76 -14.84
C ILE A 170 -1.92 14.04 -14.86
N GLY A 171 -2.44 14.76 -13.87
CA GLY A 171 -3.87 14.90 -13.61
C GLY A 171 -4.43 13.62 -12.99
N ALA A 172 -5.30 13.76 -11.97
CA ALA A 172 -5.80 12.65 -11.14
C ALA A 172 -6.32 11.43 -11.95
N ALA A 173 -6.83 11.64 -13.17
CA ALA A 173 -7.35 10.59 -14.03
C ALA A 173 -6.29 9.71 -14.73
N ARG A 174 -5.09 10.23 -15.04
CA ARG A 174 -4.04 9.47 -15.76
C ARG A 174 -3.01 8.84 -14.81
N ALA A 175 -2.84 9.38 -13.59
CA ALA A 175 -1.97 8.79 -12.56
C ALA A 175 -2.50 7.43 -12.08
N VAL A 176 -3.81 7.31 -11.95
CA VAL A 176 -4.48 6.04 -11.60
C VAL A 176 -4.43 5.02 -12.74
N ALA A 177 -4.39 5.47 -14.00
CA ALA A 177 -4.20 4.57 -15.14
C ALA A 177 -2.77 3.99 -15.21
N ALA A 178 -1.77 4.72 -14.69
CA ALA A 178 -0.41 4.22 -14.57
C ALA A 178 -0.25 3.21 -13.42
N ASP A 179 -1.02 3.37 -12.34
CA ASP A 179 -1.06 2.44 -11.20
C ASP A 179 -1.71 1.10 -11.56
N ALA A 180 -2.71 1.10 -12.46
CA ALA A 180 -3.38 -0.12 -12.93
C ALA A 180 -2.51 -1.06 -13.79
N VAL A 181 -1.29 -0.65 -14.15
CA VAL A 181 -0.35 -1.42 -15.00
C VAL A 181 0.86 -1.93 -14.20
N SER A 182 1.07 -1.46 -12.97
CA SER A 182 2.13 -1.95 -12.04
C SER A 182 1.62 -3.07 -11.15
#